data_AF-A0A4V3IT14-F1
#
_entry.id   AF-A0A4V3IT14-F1
#
_cell.length_a   1.000
_cell.length_b   1.000
_cell.length_c   1.000
_cell.angle_alpha   90.00
_cell.angle_beta   90.00
_cell.angle_gamma   90.00
#
_symmetry.space_group_name_H-M   'P 1'
#
loop_
_entity.id
_entity.type
_entity.pdbx_description
1 polymer ?
#
loop_
_entity_poly.entity_id
_entity_poly.type
_entity_poly.pdbx_seq_one_letter_code
_entity_poly.pdbx_strand_id
1 'polypeptide(L)' 'MTACGESPTAQCSDGSYSYSQNHQGTCSWHGGVSVWYQ' A
#
# COMPACT_ATOMS: atom_id res chain seq x y z
N MET A 1 5.40 15.92 0.04
CA MET A 1 3.99 15.70 0.45
C MET A 1 3.76 14.22 0.68
N THR A 2 4.40 13.67 1.70
CA THR A 2 3.99 12.41 2.33
C THR A 2 3.83 12.77 3.79
N ALA A 3 2.62 12.64 4.31
CA ALA A 3 2.26 13.11 5.64
C ALA A 3 3.20 12.48 6.68
N CYS A 4 3.74 13.33 7.56
CA CYS A 4 4.71 12.94 8.57
C CYS A 4 4.02 12.01 9.57
N GLY A 5 4.26 10.71 9.43
CA GLY A 5 4.01 9.74 10.49
C GLY A 5 3.08 8.57 10.17
N GLU A 6 2.74 8.32 8.91
CA GLU A 6 2.08 7.05 8.56
C GLU A 6 3.12 6.16 7.87
N SER A 7 3.33 4.95 8.40
CA SER A 7 4.02 3.90 7.65
C SER A 7 3.04 3.39 6.60
N PRO A 8 3.44 3.28 5.32
CA PRO A 8 2.59 2.64 4.33
C PRO A 8 2.31 1.24 4.83
N THR A 9 1.04 0.83 4.84
CA THR A 9 0.64 -0.52 5.24
C THR A 9 0.93 -1.53 4.12
N ALA A 10 1.01 -1.06 2.87
CA ALA A 10 1.32 -1.89 1.71
C ALA A 10 2.09 -1.12 0.63
N GLN A 11 2.89 -1.84 -0.15
CA GLN A 11 3.42 -1.40 -1.43
C GLN A 11 2.79 -2.22 -2.56
N CYS A 12 2.23 -1.52 -3.54
CA CYS A 12 1.72 -2.08 -4.77
C CYS A 12 2.87 -2.50 -5.71
N SER A 13 2.57 -3.41 -6.62
CA SER A 13 3.57 -3.95 -7.58
C SER A 13 4.10 -2.95 -8.60
N ASP A 14 3.41 -1.83 -8.80
CA ASP A 14 3.86 -0.70 -9.61
C ASP A 14 4.80 0.26 -8.84
N GLY A 15 5.00 0.05 -7.54
CA GLY A 15 5.81 0.90 -6.66
C GLY A 15 5.02 1.96 -5.88
N SER A 16 3.70 2.03 -6.09
CA SER A 16 2.82 2.91 -5.32
C SER A 16 2.67 2.44 -3.87
N TYR A 17 2.59 3.38 -2.91
CA TYR A 17 2.42 3.06 -1.49
C TYR A 17 0.99 3.27 -1.03
N SER A 18 0.42 2.27 -0.38
CA SER A 18 -0.93 2.28 0.20
C SER A 18 -0.85 2.29 1.71
N TYR A 19 -1.63 3.17 2.34
CA TYR A 19 -1.75 3.31 3.80
C TYR A 19 -3.04 2.68 4.35
N SER A 20 -3.71 1.87 3.52
CA SER A 20 -4.96 1.22 3.88
C SER A 20 -4.69 -0.01 4.74
N GLN A 21 -5.27 -0.04 5.93
CA GLN A 21 -5.24 -1.20 6.83
C GLN A 21 -6.11 -2.38 6.32
N ASN A 22 -6.89 -2.16 5.27
CA ASN A 22 -7.75 -3.19 4.68
C ASN A 22 -6.97 -4.02 3.66
N HIS A 23 -6.86 -5.33 3.88
CA HIS A 23 -6.19 -6.23 2.94
C HIS A 23 -7.02 -6.55 1.69
N GLN A 24 -8.31 -6.21 1.69
CA GLN A 24 -9.23 -6.53 0.60
C GLN A 24 -9.41 -5.32 -0.31
N GLY A 25 -8.97 -5.42 -1.57
CA GLY A 25 -9.09 -4.35 -2.57
C GLY A 25 -7.81 -3.51 -2.75
N THR A 26 -6.81 -3.67 -1.88
CA THR A 26 -5.57 -2.90 -1.94
C THR A 26 -4.74 -3.32 -3.14
N CYS A 27 -4.34 -2.33 -3.95
CA CYS A 27 -3.61 -2.52 -5.19
C CYS A 27 -4.32 -3.44 -6.22
N SER A 28 -5.65 -3.66 -6.11
CA SER A 28 -6.37 -4.56 -7.05
C SER A 28 -6.27 -4.10 -8.51
N TRP A 29 -6.18 -2.79 -8.74
CA TRP A 29 -5.96 -2.20 -10.07
C TRP A 29 -4.48 -2.17 -10.48
N HIS A 30 -3.58 -2.26 -9.50
CA HIS A 30 -2.13 -2.15 -9.68
C HIS A 30 -1.45 -3.54 -9.75
N GLY A 31 -2.22 -4.60 -10.02
CA GLY A 31 -1.71 -5.97 -10.14
C GLY A 31 -1.49 -6.67 -8.80
N GLY A 32 -2.04 -6.14 -7.72
CA GLY A 32 -1.94 -6.66 -6.37
C GLY A 32 -0.86 -6.01 -5.52
N VAL A 33 -0.81 -6.43 -4.27
CA VAL A 33 0.18 -5.94 -3.30
C VAL A 33 1.47 -6.73 -3.47
N SER A 34 2.58 -6.02 -3.60
CA SER A 34 3.93 -6.62 -3.63
C SER A 34 4.47 -6.86 -2.23
N VAL A 35 4.30 -5.90 -1.32
CA VAL A 35 4.81 -6.00 0.06
C VAL A 35 3.77 -5.47 1.03
N TRP A 36 3.50 -6.19 2.11
CA TRP A 36 2.75 -5.67 3.25
C TRP A 36 3.72 -5.26 4.35
N TYR A 37 3.54 -4.05 4.86
CA TYR A 37 4.28 -3.52 6.00
C TYR A 37 3.39 -3.63 7.24
N GLN A 38 3.92 -4.20 8.32
CA GLN A 38 3.21 -4.43 9.58
C GLN A 38 3.33 -3.23 10.53
#